data_AF-A0A1C5NTY6-F1
#
_entry.id   AF-A0A1C5NTY6-F1
#
_cell.length_a   1.000
_cell.length_b   1.000
_cell.length_c   1.000
_cell.angle_alpha   90.00
_cell.angle_beta   90.00
_cell.angle_gamma   90.00
#
_symmetry.space_group_name_H-M   'P 1'
#
loop_
_entity.id
_entity.type
_entity.pdbx_description
1 polymer ?
#
loop_
_entity_poly.entity_id
_entity_poly.type
_entity_poly.pdbx_seq_one_letter_code
_entity_poly.pdbx_strand_id
1 'polypeptide(L)'
;MANDNRKPPHKHDPELARKEALKARQTRTHHSSQKESGHRQNTSRENNRPSTHSSAASRRKTIKKNSRYQQVRRQKMMLAGGGLLLLLLVIIFSAHACISSRKAAEAAALQKAQEEATAKKAEEAAKAAQKDPVSLTISVVGDCTLGTDETFDYDTSLNAYYDSNGKDYFFQNVKSIFAADDLTIANFEGTLTDSDTREDKTFAFKAPAEYAQILTSGSIEAVNTANNHSHDYGDQSYTDTLTALDNEGITHFGYDDTAVMDIKGVKVGLVGIYELNDHLGREQQLKDNIAKVKADGAELVIVIFHWGNETETVPDTNQMTLGRLAIDEGADLVCGHHPHVLQGIETYKGKNIVYSLGNFCFGGNSSPSDMDTMIFQQTFTITSNGVQADNVTNIIPCSISSADGYNNYQPTPATGDEATRIKSKIDERSAAIPTADSTAKSSGDTGSSDTVSADDASGSTDTSDESESDTDSDFSDESDGSDYDTSEDYDTSDEEDYSSDEEADFSDNSDE
;
A
#
# COMPACT_ATOMS: atom_id res chain seq x y z
N MET A 1 -19.35 -31.07 -40.31
CA MET A 1 -20.66 -31.38 -39.68
C MET A 1 -20.69 -30.66 -38.34
N ALA A 2 -21.73 -29.83 -38.10
CA ALA A 2 -22.13 -29.13 -36.87
C ALA A 2 -21.01 -28.38 -36.07
N ASN A 3 -20.80 -27.06 -36.13
CA ASN A 3 -21.67 -25.88 -35.97
C ASN A 3 -22.19 -25.67 -34.53
N ASP A 4 -21.41 -25.00 -33.66
CA ASP A 4 -21.95 -24.05 -32.67
C ASP A 4 -21.04 -22.81 -32.63
N ASN A 5 -21.67 -21.66 -32.80
CA ASN A 5 -21.12 -20.35 -33.08
C ASN A 5 -21.59 -19.46 -31.92
N ARG A 6 -20.69 -19.01 -31.04
CA ARG A 6 -20.99 -17.87 -30.15
C ARG A 6 -19.83 -16.89 -30.15
N LYS A 7 -20.07 -15.78 -30.85
CA LYS A 7 -19.27 -14.55 -30.85
C LYS A 7 -19.54 -13.71 -29.58
N PRO A 8 -18.59 -12.85 -29.18
CA PRO A 8 -18.63 -12.06 -27.93
C PRO A 8 -19.54 -10.82 -28.03
N PRO A 9 -19.87 -10.16 -26.89
CA PRO A 9 -20.85 -9.08 -26.85
C PRO A 9 -20.34 -7.76 -27.45
N HIS A 10 -21.32 -6.98 -27.91
CA HIS A 10 -21.21 -5.73 -28.65
C HIS A 10 -20.46 -4.62 -27.91
N LYS A 11 -19.52 -3.98 -28.64
CA LYS A 11 -18.99 -2.63 -28.34
C LYS A 11 -20.13 -1.61 -28.43
N HIS A 12 -20.24 -0.75 -27.41
CA HIS A 12 -21.10 0.43 -27.39
C HIS A 12 -20.63 1.42 -28.46
N ASP A 13 -21.50 1.77 -29.41
CA ASP A 13 -21.27 2.82 -30.41
C ASP A 13 -21.69 4.19 -29.85
N PRO A 14 -20.74 5.12 -29.58
CA PRO A 14 -21.05 6.44 -29.02
C PRO A 14 -21.78 7.38 -29.99
N GLU A 15 -21.72 7.14 -31.31
CA GLU A 15 -22.37 8.01 -32.31
C GLU A 15 -23.88 7.77 -32.39
N LEU A 16 -24.35 6.55 -32.12
CA LEU A 16 -25.77 6.23 -32.14
C LEU A 16 -26.52 6.89 -30.97
N ALA A 17 -25.90 6.93 -29.79
CA ALA A 17 -26.43 7.64 -28.61
C ALA A 17 -26.48 9.17 -28.80
N ARG A 18 -25.54 9.73 -29.57
CA ARG A 18 -25.50 11.17 -29.88
C ARG A 18 -26.60 11.58 -30.86
N LYS A 19 -27.00 10.71 -31.80
CA LYS A 19 -28.12 10.94 -32.72
C LYS A 19 -29.49 10.87 -32.05
N GLU A 20 -29.66 10.04 -31.02
CA GLU A 20 -30.91 9.97 -30.26
C GLU A 20 -31.09 11.14 -29.29
N ALA A 21 -30.01 11.65 -28.70
CA ALA A 21 -30.04 12.83 -27.83
C ALA A 21 -30.36 14.15 -28.58
N LEU A 22 -30.03 14.24 -29.87
CA LEU A 22 -30.33 15.41 -30.71
C LEU A 22 -31.79 15.45 -31.20
N LYS A 23 -32.48 14.31 -31.29
CA LYS A 23 -33.91 14.24 -31.65
C LYS A 23 -34.84 14.59 -30.49
N ALA A 24 -34.41 14.41 -29.24
CA ALA A 24 -35.20 14.76 -28.05
C ALA A 24 -35.13 16.26 -27.66
N ARG A 25 -34.23 17.04 -28.28
CA ARG A 25 -34.05 18.48 -27.98
C ARG A 25 -34.82 19.45 -28.89
N GLN A 26 -35.56 18.97 -29.89
CA GLN A 26 -36.35 19.81 -30.81
C GLN A 26 -37.87 19.86 -30.50
N THR A 27 -38.33 19.27 -29.40
CA THR A 27 -39.74 19.32 -29.00
C THR A 27 -39.90 19.78 -27.55
N ARG A 28 -39.57 21.04 -27.26
CA ARG A 28 -40.11 21.79 -26.09
C ARG A 28 -39.56 23.22 -26.05
N THR A 29 -40.05 24.09 -26.92
CA THR A 29 -39.96 25.55 -26.73
C THR A 29 -41.02 26.22 -27.59
N HIS A 30 -42.16 26.57 -27.00
CA HIS A 30 -42.98 27.73 -27.39
C HIS A 30 -44.16 27.85 -26.42
N HIS A 31 -44.05 28.73 -25.42
CA HIS A 31 -45.10 29.69 -25.04
C HIS A 31 -44.63 30.56 -23.87
N SER A 32 -44.13 31.76 -24.18
CA SER A 32 -44.19 32.91 -23.29
C SER A 32 -43.84 34.20 -24.03
N SER A 33 -44.66 35.22 -23.78
CA SER A 33 -44.45 36.65 -24.03
C SER A 33 -44.64 37.19 -25.46
N GLN A 34 -45.80 37.81 -25.66
CA GLN A 34 -45.91 39.02 -26.48
C GLN A 34 -46.72 40.06 -25.70
N LYS A 35 -46.07 41.19 -25.41
CA LYS A 35 -46.70 42.46 -25.08
C LYS A 35 -46.91 43.20 -26.39
N GLU A 36 -48.11 43.72 -26.62
CA GLU A 36 -48.24 44.94 -27.42
C GLU A 36 -49.46 45.77 -26.98
N SER A 37 -49.26 47.07 -27.12
CA SER A 37 -50.08 48.21 -26.71
C SER A 37 -51.37 48.38 -27.51
N GLY A 38 -52.42 48.92 -26.88
CA GLY A 38 -53.63 49.34 -27.59
C GLY A 38 -54.53 50.24 -26.74
N HIS A 39 -54.95 51.34 -27.34
CA HIS A 39 -55.56 52.53 -26.74
C HIS A 39 -57.08 52.41 -26.53
N ARG A 40 -57.60 53.19 -25.57
CA ARG A 40 -59.00 53.63 -25.33
C ARG A 40 -60.08 53.26 -26.35
N GLN A 41 -61.25 52.82 -25.86
CA GLN A 41 -62.53 53.51 -26.13
C GLN A 41 -63.68 53.11 -25.18
N ASN A 42 -64.47 54.13 -24.85
CA ASN A 42 -65.74 54.12 -24.12
C ASN A 42 -66.82 53.31 -24.84
N THR A 43 -67.64 52.56 -24.11
CA THR A 43 -69.07 52.45 -24.40
C THR A 43 -69.89 52.42 -23.11
N SER A 44 -70.73 53.43 -23.00
CA SER A 44 -71.86 53.62 -22.09
C SER A 44 -72.89 52.48 -22.15
N ARG A 45 -73.48 52.14 -21.00
CA ARG A 45 -74.75 51.42 -20.92
C ARG A 45 -75.76 52.27 -20.16
N GLU A 46 -76.78 52.70 -20.89
CA GLU A 46 -77.95 53.42 -20.40
C GLU A 46 -78.70 52.59 -19.35
N ASN A 47 -79.30 53.28 -18.38
CA ASN A 47 -80.55 52.84 -17.80
C ASN A 47 -81.44 54.05 -17.49
N ASN A 48 -82.58 54.05 -18.18
CA ASN A 48 -83.70 54.98 -18.08
C ASN A 48 -84.27 55.09 -16.66
N ARG A 49 -84.62 56.31 -16.23
CA ARG A 49 -85.97 56.63 -15.72
C ARG A 49 -86.21 58.14 -15.59
N PRO A 50 -87.46 58.60 -15.75
CA PRO A 50 -87.78 59.96 -16.15
C PRO A 50 -88.04 60.91 -14.96
N SER A 51 -87.85 62.20 -15.25
CA SER A 51 -88.25 63.35 -14.45
C SER A 51 -89.74 63.67 -14.61
N THR A 52 -90.41 64.18 -13.56
CA THR A 52 -90.98 65.55 -13.54
C THR A 52 -91.67 65.89 -12.20
N HIS A 53 -91.18 66.97 -11.58
CA HIS A 53 -91.82 68.13 -10.94
C HIS A 53 -93.03 68.09 -9.96
N SER A 54 -92.96 69.12 -9.09
CA SER A 54 -94.01 69.82 -8.33
C SER A 54 -94.38 69.21 -6.96
N SER A 55 -94.53 69.93 -5.84
CA SER A 55 -94.56 71.38 -5.55
C SER A 55 -94.24 71.61 -4.07
N ALA A 56 -93.86 72.86 -3.77
CA ALA A 56 -93.60 73.38 -2.44
C ALA A 56 -94.82 73.37 -1.50
N ALA A 57 -94.51 73.60 -0.21
CA ALA A 57 -95.39 74.08 0.84
C ALA A 57 -96.32 73.04 1.50
N SER A 58 -95.74 72.22 2.36
CA SER A 58 -96.41 71.79 3.58
C SER A 58 -95.40 71.51 4.68
N ARG A 59 -95.49 72.31 5.74
CA ARG A 59 -95.11 71.95 7.12
C ARG A 59 -93.61 72.05 7.47
N ARG A 60 -93.15 73.30 7.53
CA ARG A 60 -92.30 73.77 8.64
C ARG A 60 -92.99 73.43 9.99
N LYS A 61 -92.78 72.23 10.53
CA LYS A 61 -92.96 71.90 11.97
C LYS A 61 -92.56 70.45 12.31
N THR A 62 -91.40 69.96 11.87
CA THR A 62 -90.81 68.72 12.46
C THR A 62 -89.29 68.63 12.33
N ILE A 63 -88.58 69.77 12.27
CA ILE A 63 -87.12 69.82 12.29
C ILE A 63 -86.66 69.93 13.75
N LYS A 64 -86.66 68.82 14.50
CA LYS A 64 -85.79 68.62 15.69
C LYS A 64 -85.83 67.23 16.36
N LYS A 65 -86.61 66.25 15.89
CA LYS A 65 -86.70 64.92 16.56
C LYS A 65 -86.23 63.69 15.76
N ASN A 66 -86.02 63.78 14.43
CA ASN A 66 -85.66 62.61 13.62
C ASN A 66 -84.18 62.47 13.20
N SER A 67 -83.30 63.46 13.45
CA SER A 67 -81.88 63.30 13.09
C SER A 67 -81.10 62.41 14.08
N ARG A 68 -81.36 62.49 15.39
CA ARG A 68 -80.67 61.64 16.40
C ARG A 68 -81.04 60.16 16.29
N TYR A 69 -82.28 59.82 15.95
CA TYR A 69 -82.72 58.42 15.85
C TYR A 69 -82.09 57.69 14.65
N GLN A 70 -81.97 58.35 13.49
CA GLN A 70 -81.28 57.79 12.32
C GLN A 70 -79.76 57.74 12.51
N GLN A 71 -79.15 58.70 13.22
CA GLN A 71 -77.71 58.71 13.54
C GLN A 71 -77.33 57.60 14.53
N VAL A 72 -78.12 57.41 15.60
CA VAL A 72 -77.91 56.33 16.59
C VAL A 72 -78.15 54.95 15.97
N ARG A 73 -79.14 54.81 15.09
CA ARG A 73 -79.40 53.54 14.38
C ARG A 73 -78.29 53.21 13.37
N ARG A 74 -77.71 54.20 12.69
CA ARG A 74 -76.49 54.01 11.85
C ARG A 74 -75.27 53.67 12.70
N GLN A 75 -75.04 54.32 13.84
CA GLN A 75 -73.95 53.96 14.77
C GLN A 75 -74.11 52.54 15.34
N LYS A 76 -75.33 52.13 15.72
CA LYS A 76 -75.61 50.76 16.17
C LYS A 76 -75.41 49.71 15.07
N MET A 77 -75.79 50.00 13.83
CA MET A 77 -75.57 49.11 12.68
C MET A 77 -74.08 49.04 12.30
N MET A 78 -73.32 50.15 12.40
CA MET A 78 -71.88 50.14 12.18
C MET A 78 -71.11 49.42 13.29
N LEU A 79 -71.53 49.53 14.55
CA LEU A 79 -70.94 48.76 15.67
C LEU A 79 -71.25 47.27 15.56
N ALA A 80 -72.48 46.90 15.17
CA ALA A 80 -72.86 45.50 14.95
C ALA A 80 -72.17 44.90 13.72
N GLY A 81 -72.08 45.64 12.62
CA GLY A 81 -71.36 45.22 11.41
C GLY A 81 -69.83 45.17 11.62
N GLY A 82 -69.28 46.12 12.37
CA GLY A 82 -67.87 46.13 12.79
C GLY A 82 -67.56 44.96 13.71
N GLY A 83 -68.43 44.64 14.67
CA GLY A 83 -68.28 43.46 15.54
C GLY A 83 -68.35 42.14 14.77
N LEU A 84 -69.25 42.03 13.79
CA LEU A 84 -69.36 40.84 12.92
C LEU A 84 -68.13 40.67 12.03
N LEU A 85 -67.61 41.77 11.48
CA LEU A 85 -66.38 41.78 10.67
C LEU A 85 -65.17 41.38 11.51
N LEU A 86 -65.08 41.88 12.75
CA LEU A 86 -64.00 41.54 13.69
C LEU A 86 -64.06 40.07 14.10
N LEU A 87 -65.26 39.53 14.33
CA LEU A 87 -65.47 38.10 14.60
C LEU A 87 -65.04 37.23 13.41
N LEU A 88 -65.42 37.61 12.18
CA LEU A 88 -65.01 36.91 10.96
C LEU A 88 -63.49 36.92 10.76
N LEU A 89 -62.83 38.06 11.01
CA LEU A 89 -61.38 38.15 10.94
C LEU A 89 -60.71 37.24 11.98
N VAL A 90 -61.21 37.22 13.22
CA VAL A 90 -60.69 36.32 14.26
C VAL A 90 -60.83 34.85 13.84
N ILE A 91 -61.96 34.45 13.27
CA ILE A 91 -62.16 33.07 12.77
C ILE A 91 -61.18 32.74 11.63
N ILE A 92 -60.98 33.65 10.68
CA ILE A 92 -60.04 33.47 9.55
C ILE A 92 -58.60 33.38 10.05
N PHE A 93 -58.19 34.21 11.01
CA PHE A 93 -56.86 34.16 11.62
C PHE A 93 -56.67 32.87 12.43
N SER A 94 -57.69 32.42 13.16
CA SER A 94 -57.68 31.17 13.92
C SER A 94 -57.52 29.96 12.99
N ALA A 95 -58.27 29.94 11.88
CA ALA A 95 -58.19 28.90 10.86
C ALA A 95 -56.81 28.90 10.17
N HIS A 96 -56.27 30.08 9.81
CA HIS A 96 -54.92 30.19 9.25
C HIS A 96 -53.84 29.70 10.21
N ALA A 97 -53.92 30.04 11.49
CA ALA A 97 -52.99 29.57 12.52
C ALA A 97 -53.08 28.05 12.70
N CYS A 98 -54.28 27.46 12.64
CA CYS A 98 -54.49 26.02 12.74
C CYS A 98 -53.98 25.27 11.49
N ILE A 99 -54.13 25.86 10.30
CA ILE A 99 -53.61 25.29 9.05
C ILE A 99 -52.09 25.41 8.98
N SER A 100 -51.51 26.54 9.42
CA SER A 100 -50.06 26.71 9.43
C SER A 100 -49.39 25.79 10.44
N SER A 101 -49.98 25.58 11.63
CA SER A 101 -49.47 24.65 12.63
C SER A 101 -49.53 23.20 12.17
N ARG A 102 -50.61 22.79 11.47
CA ARG A 102 -50.69 21.46 10.83
C ARG A 102 -49.64 21.27 9.75
N LYS A 103 -49.44 22.25 8.87
CA LYS A 103 -48.40 22.18 7.83
C LYS A 103 -47.00 22.12 8.43
N ALA A 104 -46.74 22.87 9.50
CA ALA A 104 -45.46 22.81 10.22
C ALA A 104 -45.24 21.43 10.87
N ALA A 105 -46.28 20.85 11.47
CA ALA A 105 -46.21 19.51 12.05
C ALA A 105 -46.01 18.41 10.98
N GLU A 106 -46.69 18.51 9.83
CA GLU A 106 -46.49 17.59 8.69
C GLU A 106 -45.08 17.71 8.12
N ALA A 107 -44.55 18.93 7.96
CA ALA A 107 -43.19 19.15 7.48
C ALA A 107 -42.14 18.60 8.46
N ALA A 108 -42.32 18.81 9.76
CA ALA A 108 -41.44 18.25 10.79
C ALA A 108 -41.50 16.71 10.84
N ALA A 109 -42.68 16.13 10.65
CA ALA A 109 -42.84 14.67 10.57
C ALA A 109 -42.16 14.10 9.32
N LEU A 110 -42.27 14.78 8.18
CA LEU A 110 -41.60 14.39 6.94
C LEU A 110 -40.07 14.43 7.08
N GLN A 111 -39.56 15.52 7.67
CA GLN A 111 -38.12 15.69 7.92
C GLN A 111 -37.59 14.59 8.84
N LYS A 112 -38.29 14.31 9.94
CA LYS A 112 -37.92 13.24 10.88
C LYS A 112 -37.94 11.86 10.21
N ALA A 113 -38.95 11.56 9.41
CA ALA A 113 -39.01 10.30 8.66
C ALA A 113 -37.87 10.16 7.64
N GLN A 114 -37.45 11.27 7.04
CA GLN A 114 -36.35 11.32 6.08
C GLN A 114 -34.98 11.15 6.77
N GLU A 115 -34.79 11.75 7.95
CA GLU A 115 -33.62 11.54 8.81
C GLU A 115 -33.55 10.08 9.31
N GLU A 116 -34.67 9.50 9.77
CA GLU A 116 -34.73 8.10 10.19
C GLU A 116 -34.45 7.13 9.02
N ALA A 117 -34.99 7.40 7.83
CA ALA A 117 -34.70 6.59 6.65
C ALA A 117 -33.23 6.69 6.21
N THR A 118 -32.61 7.87 6.35
CA THR A 118 -31.19 8.08 6.02
C THR A 118 -30.28 7.37 7.03
N ALA A 119 -30.61 7.46 8.32
CA ALA A 119 -29.89 6.76 9.38
C ALA A 119 -29.96 5.24 9.21
N LYS A 120 -31.14 4.71 8.89
CA LYS A 120 -31.34 3.27 8.67
C LYS A 120 -30.57 2.75 7.45
N LYS A 121 -30.49 3.55 6.39
CA LYS A 121 -29.72 3.22 5.19
C LYS A 121 -28.21 3.28 5.43
N ALA A 122 -27.76 4.21 6.29
CA ALA A 122 -26.37 4.27 6.73
C ALA A 122 -26.00 3.09 7.64
N GLU A 123 -26.91 2.68 8.52
CA GLU A 123 -26.74 1.51 9.38
C GLU A 123 -26.71 0.20 8.57
N GLU A 124 -27.61 0.03 7.59
CA GLU A 124 -27.60 -1.12 6.69
C GLU A 124 -26.36 -1.15 5.79
N ALA A 125 -25.87 0.01 5.32
CA ALA A 125 -24.61 0.09 4.58
C ALA A 125 -23.39 -0.21 5.46
N ALA A 126 -23.35 0.28 6.70
CA ALA A 126 -22.29 -0.02 7.66
C ALA A 126 -22.26 -1.51 8.04
N LYS A 127 -23.44 -2.13 8.16
CA LYS A 127 -23.58 -3.55 8.46
C LYS A 127 -23.22 -4.45 7.27
N ALA A 128 -23.49 -3.99 6.04
CA ALA A 128 -23.07 -4.66 4.82
C ALA A 128 -21.56 -4.51 4.52
N ALA A 129 -20.91 -3.48 5.08
CA ALA A 129 -19.46 -3.24 4.96
C ALA A 129 -18.63 -3.98 6.02
N GLN A 130 -19.26 -4.60 7.01
CA GLN A 130 -18.57 -5.28 8.11
C GLN A 130 -18.19 -6.71 7.68
N LYS A 131 -17.05 -6.85 6.99
CA LYS A 131 -16.41 -8.13 6.72
C LYS A 131 -15.95 -8.73 8.05
N ASP A 132 -16.17 -10.03 8.26
CA ASP A 132 -15.59 -10.73 9.42
C ASP A 132 -14.05 -10.59 9.36
N PRO A 133 -13.37 -10.41 10.51
CA PRO A 133 -11.92 -10.35 10.52
C PRO A 133 -11.30 -11.58 9.88
N VAL A 134 -10.35 -11.38 8.97
CA VAL A 134 -9.56 -12.44 8.33
C VAL A 134 -8.15 -12.39 8.88
N SER A 135 -7.62 -13.54 9.30
CA SER A 135 -6.22 -13.67 9.71
C SER A 135 -5.41 -14.36 8.62
N LEU A 136 -4.28 -13.75 8.27
CA LEU A 136 -3.28 -14.29 7.34
C LEU A 136 -1.95 -14.46 8.06
N THR A 137 -1.34 -15.63 8.00
CA THR A 137 0.07 -15.81 8.43
C THR A 137 0.98 -15.80 7.21
N ILE A 138 1.95 -14.90 7.20
CA ILE A 138 2.87 -14.69 6.09
C ILE A 138 4.29 -14.94 6.56
N SER A 139 5.04 -15.73 5.81
CA SER A 139 6.46 -15.99 6.00
C SER A 139 7.28 -15.26 4.95
N VAL A 140 8.35 -14.59 5.37
CA VAL A 140 9.41 -14.12 4.48
C VAL A 140 10.71 -14.82 4.89
N VAL A 141 11.46 -15.28 3.89
CA VAL A 141 12.75 -15.96 4.07
C VAL A 141 13.86 -15.22 3.33
N GLY A 142 15.10 -15.56 3.66
CA GLY A 142 16.30 -14.98 3.08
C GLY A 142 16.57 -15.32 1.61
N ASP A 143 17.80 -15.02 1.18
CA ASP A 143 18.25 -15.14 -0.21
C ASP A 143 18.26 -16.59 -0.70
N CYS A 144 17.61 -16.83 -1.83
CA CYS A 144 17.53 -18.12 -2.49
C CYS A 144 18.16 -18.06 -3.88
N THR A 145 19.38 -18.57 -4.00
CA THR A 145 20.09 -18.77 -5.26
C THR A 145 19.99 -20.25 -5.62
N LEU A 146 19.03 -20.61 -6.47
CA LEU A 146 18.79 -22.01 -6.84
C LEU A 146 19.66 -22.42 -8.02
N GLY A 147 20.97 -22.29 -7.91
CA GLY A 147 21.92 -22.58 -8.98
C GLY A 147 23.35 -22.47 -8.51
N THR A 148 24.27 -22.30 -9.45
CA THR A 148 25.70 -22.14 -9.14
C THR A 148 26.38 -21.30 -10.22
N ASP A 149 27.56 -20.77 -9.92
CA ASP A 149 28.42 -20.14 -10.91
C ASP A 149 29.26 -21.22 -11.63
N GLU A 150 29.57 -21.02 -12.90
CA GLU A 150 30.32 -21.98 -13.72
C GLU A 150 31.77 -22.22 -13.26
N THR A 151 32.32 -21.35 -12.42
CA THR A 151 33.66 -21.44 -11.85
C THR A 151 33.73 -22.24 -10.56
N PHE A 152 32.59 -22.52 -9.91
CA PHE A 152 32.53 -23.26 -8.65
C PHE A 152 32.75 -24.77 -8.85
N ASP A 153 33.22 -25.45 -7.81
CA ASP A 153 33.34 -26.90 -7.82
C ASP A 153 31.96 -27.54 -7.92
N TYR A 154 31.76 -28.36 -8.95
CA TYR A 154 30.50 -29.04 -9.20
C TYR A 154 30.12 -29.95 -8.03
N ASP A 155 31.07 -30.71 -7.48
CA ASP A 155 30.78 -31.77 -6.50
C ASP A 155 30.21 -31.23 -5.18
N THR A 156 30.46 -29.95 -4.88
CA THR A 156 29.91 -29.25 -3.71
C THR A 156 28.79 -28.27 -4.06
N SER A 157 28.46 -28.08 -5.35
CA SER A 157 27.46 -27.13 -5.83
C SER A 157 26.02 -27.55 -5.55
N LEU A 158 25.09 -26.59 -5.55
CA LEU A 158 23.64 -26.87 -5.48
C LEU A 158 23.18 -27.85 -6.56
N ASN A 159 23.78 -27.79 -7.75
CA ASN A 159 23.43 -28.67 -8.87
C ASN A 159 23.76 -30.14 -8.58
N ALA A 160 24.91 -30.44 -7.97
CA ALA A 160 25.22 -31.81 -7.56
C ALA A 160 24.26 -32.35 -6.49
N TYR A 161 23.79 -31.49 -5.57
CA TYR A 161 22.76 -31.86 -4.60
C TYR A 161 21.41 -32.12 -5.27
N TYR A 162 21.05 -31.33 -6.29
CA TYR A 162 19.83 -31.54 -7.06
C TYR A 162 19.89 -32.88 -7.81
N ASP A 163 20.97 -33.17 -8.52
CA ASP A 163 21.16 -34.43 -9.25
C ASP A 163 21.05 -35.66 -8.34
N SER A 164 21.57 -35.54 -7.12
CA SER A 164 21.63 -36.65 -6.17
C SER A 164 20.33 -36.89 -5.42
N ASN A 165 19.58 -35.82 -5.10
CA ASN A 165 18.45 -35.88 -4.16
C ASN A 165 17.10 -35.47 -4.79
N GLY A 166 17.13 -34.72 -5.88
CA GLY A 166 15.97 -34.12 -6.52
C GLY A 166 15.41 -32.91 -5.77
N LYS A 167 14.44 -32.24 -6.41
CA LYS A 167 13.84 -30.98 -5.96
C LYS A 167 13.26 -30.96 -4.54
N ASP A 168 12.76 -32.09 -4.05
CA ASP A 168 12.10 -32.15 -2.73
C ASP A 168 13.09 -32.00 -1.56
N TYR A 169 14.40 -32.11 -1.83
CA TYR A 169 15.46 -32.10 -0.82
C TYR A 169 15.65 -30.76 -0.12
N PHE A 170 15.65 -29.65 -0.87
CA PHE A 170 16.16 -28.36 -0.39
C PHE A 170 15.33 -27.79 0.75
N PHE A 171 14.01 -27.74 0.59
CA PHE A 171 13.11 -27.16 1.59
C PHE A 171 12.46 -28.18 2.53
N GLN A 172 12.85 -29.46 2.50
CA GLN A 172 12.10 -30.51 3.24
C GLN A 172 12.01 -30.25 4.75
N ASN A 173 13.03 -29.64 5.37
CA ASN A 173 13.07 -29.39 6.82
C ASN A 173 12.19 -28.20 7.25
N VAL A 174 11.81 -27.34 6.31
CA VAL A 174 10.97 -26.15 6.55
C VAL A 174 9.59 -26.23 5.89
N LYS A 175 9.39 -27.17 4.96
CA LYS A 175 8.15 -27.35 4.19
C LYS A 175 6.88 -27.41 5.04
N SER A 176 6.93 -28.06 6.22
CA SER A 176 5.75 -28.14 7.09
C SER A 176 5.37 -26.82 7.74
N ILE A 177 6.33 -25.90 7.89
CA ILE A 177 6.09 -24.53 8.36
C ILE A 177 5.39 -23.77 7.23
N PHE A 178 6.00 -23.74 6.05
CA PHE A 178 5.47 -23.01 4.89
C PHE A 178 4.10 -23.51 4.44
N ALA A 179 3.88 -24.83 4.43
CA ALA A 179 2.57 -25.41 4.11
C ALA A 179 1.45 -25.09 5.12
N ALA A 180 1.80 -24.62 6.33
CA ALA A 180 0.84 -24.18 7.33
C ALA A 180 0.54 -22.67 7.24
N ASP A 181 1.37 -21.92 6.51
CA ASP A 181 1.22 -20.48 6.29
C ASP A 181 0.24 -20.22 5.16
N ASP A 182 -0.20 -18.96 5.06
CA ASP A 182 -1.08 -18.50 3.98
C ASP A 182 -0.32 -17.96 2.77
N LEU A 183 0.93 -17.54 2.98
CA LEU A 183 1.85 -17.04 1.96
C LEU A 183 3.29 -17.17 2.45
N THR A 184 4.15 -17.77 1.64
CA THR A 184 5.61 -17.76 1.83
C THR A 184 6.28 -17.03 0.68
N ILE A 185 7.15 -16.06 1.03
CA ILE A 185 7.86 -15.20 0.09
C ILE A 185 9.37 -15.37 0.27
N ALA A 186 10.11 -15.54 -0.82
CA ALA A 186 11.57 -15.56 -0.83
C ALA A 186 12.15 -14.44 -1.72
N ASN A 187 13.44 -14.12 -1.56
CA ASN A 187 14.19 -13.44 -2.61
C ASN A 187 14.79 -14.49 -3.54
N PHE A 188 14.46 -14.44 -4.83
CA PHE A 188 15.05 -15.32 -5.84
C PHE A 188 16.21 -14.60 -6.51
N GLU A 189 17.43 -14.94 -6.08
CA GLU A 189 18.66 -14.24 -6.44
C GLU A 189 19.52 -15.12 -7.34
N GLY A 190 19.30 -15.01 -8.63
CA GLY A 190 19.96 -15.83 -9.64
C GLY A 190 19.08 -15.99 -10.86
N THR A 191 19.53 -16.83 -11.79
CA THR A 191 18.84 -17.01 -13.07
C THR A 191 18.49 -18.45 -13.37
N LEU A 192 17.33 -18.65 -14.01
CA LEU A 192 16.87 -19.92 -14.55
C LEU A 192 16.92 -19.85 -16.07
N THR A 193 18.08 -20.14 -16.66
CA THR A 193 18.33 -19.95 -18.10
C THR A 193 19.34 -20.96 -18.64
N ASP A 194 19.23 -21.23 -19.94
CA ASP A 194 20.25 -21.94 -20.73
C ASP A 194 21.14 -20.96 -21.53
N SER A 195 21.01 -19.64 -21.30
CA SER A 195 21.83 -18.62 -21.97
C SER A 195 23.32 -18.81 -21.63
N ASP A 196 24.16 -18.58 -22.64
CA ASP A 196 25.63 -18.54 -22.51
C ASP A 196 26.16 -17.10 -22.52
N THR A 197 25.28 -16.10 -22.49
CA THR A 197 25.63 -14.66 -22.53
C THR A 197 25.98 -14.17 -21.13
N ARG A 198 26.97 -14.79 -20.48
CA ARG A 198 27.40 -14.43 -19.12
C ARG A 198 27.86 -12.97 -19.08
N GLU A 199 27.36 -12.21 -18.11
CA GLU A 199 27.85 -10.85 -17.85
C GLU A 199 29.27 -10.86 -17.25
N ASP A 200 30.00 -9.76 -17.48
CA ASP A 200 31.36 -9.58 -16.96
C ASP A 200 31.31 -9.13 -15.49
N LYS A 201 31.13 -10.09 -14.60
CA LYS A 201 31.07 -9.91 -13.14
C LYS A 201 31.73 -11.07 -12.40
N THR A 202 32.01 -10.86 -11.11
CA THR A 202 32.69 -11.84 -10.25
C THR A 202 31.92 -13.15 -10.21
N PHE A 203 30.62 -13.13 -9.89
CA PHE A 203 29.77 -14.31 -9.87
C PHE A 203 28.50 -14.15 -10.72
N ALA A 204 28.21 -15.14 -11.56
CA ALA A 204 27.03 -15.20 -12.42
C ALA A 204 26.32 -16.56 -12.25
N PHE A 205 25.23 -16.56 -11.48
CA PHE A 205 24.52 -17.76 -11.09
C PHE A 205 23.54 -18.23 -12.16
N LYS A 206 23.63 -19.51 -12.51
CA LYS A 206 22.78 -20.16 -13.50
C LYS A 206 22.20 -21.48 -12.99
N ALA A 207 20.96 -21.76 -13.36
CA ALA A 207 20.35 -23.07 -13.21
C ALA A 207 19.34 -23.39 -14.32
N PRO A 208 19.02 -24.69 -14.52
CA PRO A 208 17.96 -25.11 -15.42
C PRO A 208 16.58 -24.59 -14.98
N ALA A 209 15.70 -24.30 -15.95
CA ALA A 209 14.34 -23.84 -15.69
C ALA A 209 13.53 -24.73 -14.73
N GLU A 210 13.78 -26.04 -14.70
CA GLU A 210 13.09 -26.98 -13.81
C GLU A 210 13.41 -26.76 -12.32
N TYR A 211 14.44 -25.99 -11.97
CA TYR A 211 14.76 -25.68 -10.57
C TYR A 211 13.72 -24.75 -9.94
N ALA A 212 12.89 -24.06 -10.73
CA ALA A 212 11.67 -23.41 -10.22
C ALA A 212 10.78 -24.40 -9.43
N GLN A 213 10.81 -25.70 -9.76
CA GLN A 213 10.06 -26.72 -9.04
C GLN A 213 10.55 -26.97 -7.61
N ILE A 214 11.77 -26.54 -7.26
CA ILE A 214 12.26 -26.58 -5.89
C ILE A 214 11.39 -25.68 -5.01
N LEU A 215 11.03 -24.47 -5.49
CA LEU A 215 10.17 -23.52 -4.78
C LEU A 215 8.76 -24.09 -4.55
N THR A 216 8.12 -24.64 -5.60
CA THR A 216 6.80 -25.26 -5.45
C THR A 216 6.84 -26.51 -4.57
N SER A 217 7.90 -27.32 -4.65
CA SER A 217 8.12 -28.45 -3.74
C SER A 217 8.31 -28.01 -2.29
N GLY A 218 8.82 -26.81 -2.05
CA GLY A 218 9.00 -26.21 -0.74
C GLY A 218 7.75 -25.54 -0.15
N SER A 219 6.69 -25.33 -0.93
CA SER A 219 5.56 -24.45 -0.59
C SER A 219 5.95 -22.97 -0.50
N ILE A 220 6.70 -22.48 -1.50
CA ILE A 220 6.94 -21.05 -1.71
C ILE A 220 6.02 -20.58 -2.84
N GLU A 221 5.22 -19.54 -2.57
CA GLU A 221 4.19 -19.07 -3.51
C GLU A 221 4.60 -17.79 -4.25
N ALA A 222 5.52 -17.00 -3.70
CA ALA A 222 5.96 -15.76 -4.32
C ALA A 222 7.46 -15.49 -4.15
N VAL A 223 8.06 -14.79 -5.12
CA VAL A 223 9.47 -14.40 -5.07
C VAL A 223 9.71 -12.96 -5.53
N ASN A 224 10.61 -12.25 -4.83
CA ASN A 224 11.22 -11.04 -5.33
C ASN A 224 12.30 -11.39 -6.36
N THR A 225 12.35 -10.64 -7.46
CA THR A 225 13.34 -10.76 -8.54
C THR A 225 14.03 -9.42 -8.81
N ALA A 226 13.86 -8.42 -7.94
CA ALA A 226 14.64 -7.18 -8.01
C ALA A 226 15.95 -7.38 -7.24
N ASN A 227 17.03 -7.77 -7.92
CA ASN A 227 18.36 -7.96 -7.33
C ASN A 227 19.48 -7.91 -8.37
N ASN A 228 20.73 -7.87 -7.91
CA ASN A 228 21.95 -7.81 -8.73
C ASN A 228 22.22 -9.08 -9.55
N HIS A 229 21.56 -10.20 -9.24
CA HIS A 229 21.75 -11.49 -9.93
C HIS A 229 20.63 -11.88 -10.89
N SER A 230 19.66 -10.99 -11.12
CA SER A 230 18.52 -11.27 -12.00
C SER A 230 18.87 -11.22 -13.50
N HIS A 231 20.00 -10.58 -13.85
CA HIS A 231 20.49 -10.40 -15.22
C HIS A 231 21.89 -11.00 -15.43
N ASP A 232 22.28 -12.02 -14.64
CA ASP A 232 23.63 -12.62 -14.72
C ASP A 232 24.02 -13.17 -16.11
N TYR A 233 23.03 -13.46 -16.97
CA TYR A 233 23.26 -13.84 -18.37
C TYR A 233 22.47 -12.95 -19.34
N GLY A 234 22.44 -11.65 -19.03
CA GLY A 234 21.76 -10.58 -19.75
C GLY A 234 20.23 -10.60 -19.62
N ASP A 235 19.54 -9.74 -20.37
CA ASP A 235 18.07 -9.62 -20.32
C ASP A 235 17.32 -10.92 -20.67
N GLN A 236 17.96 -11.81 -21.42
CA GLN A 236 17.40 -13.12 -21.73
C GLN A 236 17.26 -13.96 -20.46
N SER A 237 18.24 -13.93 -19.54
CA SER A 237 18.19 -14.70 -18.31
C SER A 237 17.07 -14.25 -17.39
N TYR A 238 16.82 -12.95 -17.33
CA TYR A 238 15.70 -12.39 -16.59
C TYR A 238 14.36 -12.88 -17.18
N THR A 239 14.19 -12.75 -18.49
CA THR A 239 12.97 -13.19 -19.20
C THR A 239 12.71 -14.69 -19.06
N ASP A 240 13.76 -15.51 -19.16
CA ASP A 240 13.68 -16.96 -18.98
C ASP A 240 13.27 -17.31 -17.55
N THR A 241 13.85 -16.59 -16.57
CA THR A 241 13.55 -16.77 -15.15
C THR A 241 12.09 -16.48 -14.86
N LEU A 242 11.56 -15.33 -15.29
CA LEU A 242 10.15 -15.00 -15.10
C LEU A 242 9.24 -16.04 -15.77
N THR A 243 9.61 -16.51 -16.96
CA THR A 243 8.86 -17.55 -17.67
C THR A 243 8.87 -18.89 -16.92
N ALA A 244 10.00 -19.29 -16.34
CA ALA A 244 10.12 -20.51 -15.54
C ALA A 244 9.25 -20.44 -14.27
N LEU A 245 9.26 -19.29 -13.59
CA LEU A 245 8.42 -19.04 -12.42
C LEU A 245 6.92 -19.07 -12.76
N ASP A 246 6.53 -18.43 -13.86
CA ASP A 246 5.14 -18.45 -14.37
C ASP A 246 4.66 -19.87 -14.70
N ASN A 247 5.51 -20.69 -15.31
CA ASN A 247 5.17 -22.07 -15.67
C ASN A 247 4.92 -22.96 -14.44
N GLU A 248 5.57 -22.66 -13.32
CA GLU A 248 5.37 -23.34 -12.03
C GLU A 248 4.29 -22.66 -11.16
N GLY A 249 3.68 -21.57 -11.65
CA GLY A 249 2.62 -20.83 -10.95
C GLY A 249 3.11 -20.04 -9.74
N ILE A 250 4.40 -19.69 -9.70
CA ILE A 250 5.01 -18.87 -8.66
C ILE A 250 4.81 -17.40 -9.02
N THR A 251 4.27 -16.62 -8.09
CA THR A 251 4.10 -15.17 -8.30
C THR A 251 5.45 -14.48 -8.21
N HIS A 252 5.91 -13.82 -9.27
CA HIS A 252 7.11 -12.99 -9.23
C HIS A 252 6.73 -11.50 -9.20
N PHE A 253 7.62 -10.70 -8.61
CA PHE A 253 7.55 -9.25 -8.56
C PHE A 253 8.96 -8.67 -8.38
N GLY A 254 9.15 -7.40 -8.70
CA GLY A 254 10.44 -6.73 -8.64
C GLY A 254 10.57 -5.58 -9.65
N TYR A 255 11.46 -4.63 -9.38
CA TYR A 255 11.65 -3.42 -10.19
C TYR A 255 10.34 -2.64 -10.34
N ASP A 256 9.80 -2.45 -11.55
CA ASP A 256 8.51 -1.79 -11.78
C ASP A 256 7.33 -2.77 -11.80
N ASP A 257 7.60 -4.08 -11.78
CA ASP A 257 6.59 -5.13 -11.75
C ASP A 257 6.18 -5.44 -10.32
N THR A 258 4.88 -5.27 -10.06
CA THR A 258 4.26 -5.46 -8.75
C THR A 258 3.17 -6.51 -8.86
N ALA A 259 2.91 -7.25 -7.78
CA ALA A 259 1.84 -8.26 -7.76
C ALA A 259 0.76 -7.93 -6.74
N VAL A 260 -0.47 -8.39 -6.99
CA VAL A 260 -1.56 -8.40 -6.00
C VAL A 260 -2.20 -9.79 -5.97
N MET A 261 -2.02 -10.51 -4.86
CA MET A 261 -2.54 -11.86 -4.67
C MET A 261 -3.83 -11.83 -3.85
N ASP A 262 -4.82 -12.67 -4.19
CA ASP A 262 -6.03 -12.86 -3.37
C ASP A 262 -5.84 -14.08 -2.44
N ILE A 263 -5.69 -13.82 -1.14
CA ILE A 263 -5.41 -14.82 -0.12
C ILE A 263 -6.54 -14.79 0.90
N LYS A 264 -7.32 -15.86 0.96
CA LYS A 264 -8.53 -15.95 1.80
C LYS A 264 -9.51 -14.77 1.59
N GLY A 265 -9.58 -14.20 0.38
CA GLY A 265 -10.43 -13.06 0.05
C GLY A 265 -9.83 -11.70 0.44
N VAL A 266 -8.56 -11.65 0.84
CA VAL A 266 -7.80 -10.43 1.15
C VAL A 266 -6.78 -10.19 0.05
N LYS A 267 -6.73 -8.98 -0.49
CA LYS A 267 -5.74 -8.62 -1.51
C LYS A 267 -4.40 -8.23 -0.86
N VAL A 268 -3.37 -9.02 -1.09
CA VAL A 268 -1.99 -8.76 -0.62
C VAL A 268 -1.16 -8.21 -1.77
N GLY A 269 -0.73 -6.96 -1.65
CA GLY A 269 0.15 -6.29 -2.61
C GLY A 269 1.62 -6.52 -2.30
N LEU A 270 2.40 -6.88 -3.32
CA LEU A 270 3.82 -7.19 -3.23
C LEU A 270 4.61 -6.22 -4.10
N VAL A 271 5.63 -5.59 -3.50
CA VAL A 271 6.52 -4.63 -4.14
C VAL A 271 7.96 -5.05 -3.88
N GLY A 272 8.79 -5.07 -4.92
CA GLY A 272 10.19 -5.47 -4.85
C GLY A 272 11.07 -4.34 -5.39
N ILE A 273 12.07 -3.91 -4.63
CA ILE A 273 12.96 -2.79 -5.00
C ILE A 273 14.41 -3.26 -4.94
N TYR A 274 15.14 -3.04 -6.03
CA TYR A 274 16.58 -3.21 -6.09
C TYR A 274 17.26 -1.88 -5.77
N GLU A 275 18.12 -1.86 -4.75
CA GLU A 275 18.86 -0.68 -4.34
C GLU A 275 20.27 -1.06 -3.82
N LEU A 276 21.26 -1.10 -4.71
CA LEU A 276 22.68 -1.07 -4.32
C LEU A 276 23.39 0.23 -4.73
N ASN A 277 23.10 0.74 -5.92
CA ASN A 277 23.88 1.84 -6.53
C ASN A 277 23.17 3.20 -6.49
N ASP A 278 21.84 3.21 -6.43
CA ASP A 278 21.05 4.43 -6.64
C ASP A 278 20.68 5.13 -5.33
N HIS A 279 20.81 4.44 -4.20
CA HIS A 279 20.52 4.97 -2.88
C HIS A 279 19.12 5.56 -2.82
N LEU A 280 19.00 6.80 -2.35
CA LEU A 280 17.73 7.50 -2.28
C LEU A 280 17.13 7.82 -3.67
N GLY A 281 17.83 7.54 -4.77
CA GLY A 281 17.31 7.60 -6.13
C GLY A 281 16.11 6.66 -6.35
N ARG A 282 15.98 5.59 -5.56
CA ARG A 282 14.87 4.62 -5.63
C ARG A 282 13.58 5.08 -4.94
N GLU A 283 13.59 6.24 -4.26
CA GLU A 283 12.42 6.75 -3.54
C GLU A 283 11.16 6.88 -4.41
N GLN A 284 11.31 7.36 -5.65
CA GLN A 284 10.16 7.60 -6.52
C GLN A 284 9.55 6.27 -7.01
N GLN A 285 10.40 5.32 -7.42
CA GLN A 285 9.98 3.97 -7.79
C GLN A 285 9.23 3.29 -6.64
N LEU A 286 9.76 3.38 -5.41
CA LEU A 286 9.10 2.85 -4.21
C LEU A 286 7.70 3.45 -4.01
N LYS A 287 7.58 4.78 -4.07
CA LYS A 287 6.30 5.50 -3.92
C LYS A 287 5.30 5.07 -4.99
N ASP A 288 5.73 5.02 -6.24
CA ASP A 288 4.88 4.68 -7.38
C ASP A 288 4.41 3.24 -7.32
N ASN A 289 5.28 2.30 -6.95
CA ASN A 289 4.93 0.89 -6.82
C ASN A 289 3.95 0.63 -5.66
N ILE A 290 4.15 1.26 -4.50
CA ILE A 290 3.20 1.19 -3.38
C ILE A 290 1.85 1.79 -3.80
N ALA A 291 1.85 2.93 -4.50
CA ALA A 291 0.63 3.54 -5.02
C ALA A 291 -0.08 2.63 -6.03
N LYS A 292 0.67 1.94 -6.90
CA LYS A 292 0.16 0.98 -7.90
C LYS A 292 -0.59 -0.18 -7.25
N VAL A 293 0.02 -0.91 -6.30
CA VAL A 293 -0.66 -2.05 -5.64
C VAL A 293 -1.88 -1.60 -4.83
N LYS A 294 -1.84 -0.40 -4.24
CA LYS A 294 -3.01 0.20 -3.58
C LYS A 294 -4.13 0.54 -4.55
N ALA A 295 -3.81 1.07 -5.72
CA ALA A 295 -4.78 1.34 -6.78
C ALA A 295 -5.43 0.04 -7.30
N ASP A 296 -4.68 -1.06 -7.31
CA ASP A 296 -5.16 -2.41 -7.66
C ASP A 296 -5.97 -3.08 -6.52
N GLY A 297 -6.08 -2.38 -5.38
CA GLY A 297 -6.95 -2.71 -4.27
C GLY A 297 -6.30 -3.55 -3.18
N ALA A 298 -4.97 -3.54 -3.06
CA ALA A 298 -4.26 -4.15 -1.94
C ALA A 298 -4.81 -3.64 -0.60
N GLU A 299 -5.16 -4.59 0.28
CA GLU A 299 -5.60 -4.37 1.66
C GLU A 299 -4.44 -4.52 2.66
N LEU A 300 -3.40 -5.27 2.26
CA LEU A 300 -2.14 -5.48 2.97
C LEU A 300 -0.99 -5.26 1.97
N VAL A 301 0.02 -4.47 2.30
CA VAL A 301 1.16 -4.20 1.40
C VAL A 301 2.47 -4.68 2.04
N ILE A 302 3.22 -5.52 1.32
CA ILE A 302 4.53 -6.01 1.71
C ILE A 302 5.56 -5.48 0.72
N VAL A 303 6.64 -4.89 1.24
CA VAL A 303 7.74 -4.39 0.44
C VAL A 303 8.98 -5.22 0.75
N ILE A 304 9.62 -5.72 -0.30
CA ILE A 304 10.92 -6.40 -0.23
C ILE A 304 11.97 -5.52 -0.90
N PHE A 305 13.10 -5.36 -0.23
CA PHE A 305 14.26 -4.68 -0.78
C PHE A 305 15.43 -5.64 -0.91
N HIS A 306 16.21 -5.47 -1.97
CA HIS A 306 17.53 -6.07 -2.11
C HIS A 306 18.55 -4.93 -2.07
N TRP A 307 19.24 -4.77 -0.93
CA TRP A 307 19.89 -3.50 -0.55
C TRP A 307 21.06 -3.59 0.44
N GLY A 308 21.71 -2.46 0.67
CA GLY A 308 22.76 -2.36 1.68
C GLY A 308 24.08 -2.95 1.21
N ASN A 309 24.95 -3.29 2.15
CA ASN A 309 26.31 -3.75 1.85
C ASN A 309 26.49 -5.18 2.33
N GLU A 310 27.20 -5.99 1.56
CA GLU A 310 27.49 -7.37 1.92
C GLU A 310 28.21 -7.47 3.26
N THR A 311 27.83 -8.46 4.07
CA THR A 311 28.37 -8.79 5.39
C THR A 311 28.17 -7.74 6.49
N GLU A 312 27.70 -6.54 6.16
CA GLU A 312 27.42 -5.50 7.14
C GLU A 312 26.25 -5.89 8.05
N THR A 313 26.49 -5.87 9.35
CA THR A 313 25.53 -6.40 10.35
C THR A 313 24.57 -5.34 10.90
N VAL A 314 24.83 -4.07 10.58
CA VAL A 314 24.01 -2.91 10.96
C VAL A 314 23.53 -2.24 9.68
N PRO A 315 22.21 -2.00 9.52
CA PRO A 315 21.71 -1.35 8.33
C PRO A 315 22.25 0.08 8.19
N ASP A 316 22.56 0.48 6.97
CA ASP A 316 23.03 1.82 6.68
C ASP A 316 21.90 2.87 6.67
N THR A 317 22.26 4.13 6.37
CA THR A 317 21.29 5.24 6.35
C THR A 317 20.30 5.15 5.19
N ASN A 318 20.69 4.60 4.04
CA ASN A 318 19.81 4.43 2.88
C ASN A 318 18.76 3.37 3.19
N GLN A 319 19.18 2.21 3.69
CA GLN A 319 18.28 1.14 4.15
C GLN A 319 17.27 1.68 5.16
N MET A 320 17.75 2.37 6.21
CA MET A 320 16.87 2.96 7.24
C MET A 320 15.91 4.01 6.68
N THR A 321 16.35 4.84 5.76
CA THR A 321 15.53 5.91 5.17
C THR A 321 14.45 5.34 4.28
N LEU A 322 14.81 4.42 3.36
CA LEU A 322 13.88 3.78 2.44
C LEU A 322 12.90 2.84 3.16
N GLY A 323 13.36 2.07 4.15
CA GLY A 323 12.50 1.20 4.94
C GLY A 323 11.43 1.99 5.71
N ARG A 324 11.81 3.10 6.35
CA ARG A 324 10.86 3.99 7.04
C ARG A 324 9.94 4.71 6.05
N LEU A 325 10.45 5.13 4.89
CA LEU A 325 9.65 5.72 3.82
C LEU A 325 8.59 4.73 3.31
N ALA A 326 8.94 3.47 3.10
CA ALA A 326 7.98 2.45 2.67
C ALA A 326 6.80 2.34 3.65
N ILE A 327 7.08 2.32 4.96
CA ILE A 327 6.03 2.33 6.00
C ILE A 327 5.19 3.62 5.95
N ASP A 328 5.82 4.78 5.71
CA ASP A 328 5.15 6.08 5.60
C ASP A 328 4.24 6.18 4.37
N GLU A 329 4.66 5.59 3.26
CA GLU A 329 3.86 5.42 2.05
C GLU A 329 2.82 4.30 2.20
N GLY A 330 2.86 3.56 3.32
CA GLY A 330 1.82 2.67 3.81
C GLY A 330 2.02 1.20 3.46
N ALA A 331 3.26 0.74 3.37
CA ALA A 331 3.62 -0.66 3.57
C ALA A 331 3.23 -1.11 4.99
N ASP A 332 2.86 -2.37 5.15
CA ASP A 332 2.52 -3.03 6.42
C ASP A 332 3.65 -3.90 6.97
N LEU A 333 4.56 -4.34 6.09
CA LEU A 333 5.79 -5.05 6.39
C LEU A 333 6.86 -4.65 5.38
N VAL A 334 8.08 -4.47 5.86
CA VAL A 334 9.28 -4.30 5.03
C VAL A 334 10.27 -5.41 5.38
N CYS A 335 10.78 -6.08 4.37
CA CYS A 335 11.85 -7.08 4.51
C CYS A 335 12.99 -6.75 3.55
N GLY A 336 14.22 -7.05 3.97
CA GLY A 336 15.43 -6.80 3.22
C GLY A 336 16.26 -8.05 3.01
N HIS A 337 17.08 -7.98 1.97
CA HIS A 337 17.94 -9.02 1.40
C HIS A 337 19.22 -8.38 0.89
N HIS A 338 20.21 -9.19 0.47
CA HIS A 338 21.54 -8.80 -0.04
C HIS A 338 22.71 -8.81 0.95
N PRO A 339 22.63 -8.34 2.21
CA PRO A 339 23.81 -8.36 3.07
C PRO A 339 24.37 -9.76 3.35
N HIS A 340 23.67 -10.83 2.95
CA HIS A 340 24.01 -12.25 3.12
C HIS A 340 24.19 -12.70 4.57
N VAL A 341 24.04 -11.78 5.52
CA VAL A 341 23.99 -12.00 6.97
C VAL A 341 22.71 -11.38 7.54
N LEU A 342 22.24 -11.90 8.69
CA LEU A 342 21.12 -11.29 9.39
C LEU A 342 21.40 -9.81 9.72
N GLN A 343 20.42 -8.92 9.58
CA GLN A 343 20.47 -7.60 10.20
C GLN A 343 19.32 -7.47 11.20
N GLY A 344 19.32 -6.38 11.95
CA GLY A 344 18.33 -6.14 12.99
C GLY A 344 16.91 -5.95 12.45
N ILE A 345 15.95 -5.99 13.38
CA ILE A 345 14.53 -5.72 13.13
C ILE A 345 14.16 -4.43 13.87
N GLU A 346 13.60 -3.47 13.14
CA GLU A 346 13.05 -2.24 13.71
C GLU A 346 11.51 -2.29 13.70
N THR A 347 10.88 -1.94 14.82
CA THR A 347 9.46 -1.60 14.84
C THR A 347 9.29 -0.10 14.65
N TYR A 348 8.88 0.32 13.45
CA TYR A 348 8.64 1.71 13.09
C TYR A 348 7.13 1.96 12.90
N LYS A 349 6.57 2.92 13.65
CA LYS A 349 5.11 3.22 13.67
C LYS A 349 4.21 1.99 13.91
N GLY A 350 4.70 1.03 14.68
CA GLY A 350 3.98 -0.22 15.02
C GLY A 350 4.03 -1.31 13.95
N LYS A 351 4.86 -1.13 12.91
CA LYS A 351 5.08 -2.09 11.82
C LYS A 351 6.55 -2.49 11.76
N ASN A 352 6.86 -3.67 11.23
CA ASN A 352 8.23 -4.19 11.22
C ASN A 352 8.97 -3.84 9.94
N ILE A 353 10.24 -3.51 10.11
CA ILE A 353 11.27 -3.43 9.08
C ILE A 353 12.33 -4.47 9.46
N VAL A 354 12.44 -5.53 8.68
CA VAL A 354 13.44 -6.60 8.85
C VAL A 354 14.56 -6.31 7.85
N TYR A 355 15.69 -5.76 8.29
CA TYR A 355 16.66 -5.17 7.38
C TYR A 355 17.44 -6.17 6.52
N SER A 356 17.68 -7.38 7.04
CA SER A 356 18.22 -8.50 6.27
C SER A 356 17.86 -9.81 6.93
N LEU A 357 17.39 -10.76 6.13
CA LEU A 357 17.13 -12.14 6.57
C LEU A 357 18.35 -13.07 6.38
N GLY A 358 19.42 -12.58 5.76
CA GLY A 358 20.59 -13.39 5.38
C GLY A 358 20.29 -14.39 4.26
N ASN A 359 21.21 -15.31 4.04
CA ASN A 359 21.03 -16.41 3.09
C ASN A 359 19.96 -17.40 3.54
N PHE A 360 19.29 -18.11 2.63
CA PHE A 360 18.37 -19.20 2.98
C PHE A 360 18.73 -20.47 2.21
N CYS A 361 18.16 -20.72 1.02
CA CYS A 361 18.59 -21.81 0.15
C CYS A 361 19.59 -21.26 -0.90
N PHE A 362 20.85 -21.12 -0.49
CA PHE A 362 21.81 -20.27 -1.21
C PHE A 362 22.93 -21.08 -1.87
N GLY A 363 22.84 -21.26 -3.20
CA GLY A 363 23.85 -21.95 -4.02
C GLY A 363 25.11 -21.14 -4.35
N GLY A 364 25.16 -19.88 -3.92
CA GLY A 364 26.29 -18.98 -4.15
C GLY A 364 27.52 -19.22 -3.27
N ASN A 365 27.44 -20.10 -2.27
CA ASN A 365 28.59 -20.42 -1.41
C ASN A 365 28.44 -21.82 -0.76
N SER A 366 29.40 -22.72 -0.99
CA SER A 366 29.39 -24.07 -0.39
C SER A 366 29.92 -24.14 1.05
N SER A 367 30.59 -23.09 1.54
CA SER A 367 31.19 -23.04 2.88
C SER A 367 31.21 -21.63 3.49
N PRO A 368 30.06 -20.96 3.65
CA PRO A 368 30.01 -19.62 4.23
C PRO A 368 30.39 -19.63 5.72
N SER A 369 31.02 -18.54 6.17
CA SER A 369 31.43 -18.37 7.56
C SER A 369 30.27 -18.09 8.53
N ASP A 370 29.19 -17.45 8.04
CA ASP A 370 27.93 -17.28 8.77
C ASP A 370 26.85 -18.15 8.11
N MET A 371 26.36 -19.15 8.86
CA MET A 371 25.30 -20.06 8.42
C MET A 371 23.92 -19.64 8.94
N ASP A 372 23.85 -18.54 9.72
CA ASP A 372 22.64 -18.15 10.41
C ASP A 372 21.64 -17.43 9.50
N THR A 373 20.39 -17.84 9.62
CA THR A 373 19.26 -17.23 8.92
C THR A 373 18.00 -17.27 9.78
N MET A 374 16.88 -16.80 9.25
CA MET A 374 15.59 -16.93 9.91
C MET A 374 14.43 -17.03 8.92
N ILE A 375 13.35 -17.63 9.41
CA ILE A 375 12.02 -17.42 8.84
C ILE A 375 11.35 -16.34 9.69
N PHE A 376 11.04 -15.20 9.08
CA PHE A 376 10.26 -14.16 9.72
C PHE A 376 8.77 -14.38 9.41
N GLN A 377 7.99 -14.77 10.41
CA GLN A 377 6.54 -14.92 10.25
C GLN A 377 5.80 -13.77 10.93
N GLN A 378 4.77 -13.26 10.26
CA GLN A 378 3.84 -12.31 10.85
C GLN A 378 2.40 -12.70 10.52
N THR A 379 1.55 -12.74 11.56
CA THR A 379 0.11 -12.92 11.41
C THR A 379 -0.55 -11.55 11.41
N PHE A 380 -1.24 -11.23 10.32
CA PHE A 380 -2.01 -10.00 10.16
C PHE A 380 -3.50 -10.28 10.37
N THR A 381 -4.18 -9.41 11.12
CA THR A 381 -5.64 -9.41 11.21
C THR A 381 -6.22 -8.28 10.36
N ILE A 382 -6.93 -8.62 9.28
CA ILE A 382 -7.56 -7.66 8.36
C ILE A 382 -9.03 -7.52 8.71
N THR A 383 -9.48 -6.28 8.89
CA THR A 383 -10.88 -5.95 9.19
C THR A 383 -11.44 -4.94 8.18
N SER A 384 -12.73 -4.63 8.31
CA SER A 384 -13.37 -3.52 7.57
C SER A 384 -12.71 -2.15 7.76
N ASN A 385 -11.88 -1.97 8.79
CA ASN A 385 -11.12 -0.74 9.04
C ASN A 385 -9.66 -0.82 8.53
N GLY A 386 -9.29 -1.90 7.85
CA GLY A 386 -7.91 -2.20 7.40
C GLY A 386 -7.19 -3.20 8.32
N VAL A 387 -5.87 -3.26 8.16
CA VAL A 387 -4.94 -4.08 8.95
C VAL A 387 -4.94 -3.61 10.40
N GLN A 388 -5.13 -4.52 11.35
CA GLN A 388 -5.01 -4.21 12.78
C GLN A 388 -3.55 -4.10 13.20
N ALA A 389 -3.26 -3.17 14.10
CA ALA A 389 -1.93 -3.00 14.70
C ALA A 389 -1.73 -3.96 15.89
N ASP A 390 -1.89 -5.27 15.66
CA ASP A 390 -1.66 -6.32 16.66
C ASP A 390 -0.20 -6.79 16.71
N ASN A 391 0.52 -6.66 15.59
CA ASN A 391 1.95 -6.96 15.43
C ASN A 391 2.36 -8.36 15.94
N VAL A 392 1.58 -9.38 15.58
CA VAL A 392 1.81 -10.76 16.00
C VAL A 392 2.91 -11.39 15.16
N THR A 393 4.15 -11.44 15.69
CA THR A 393 5.31 -12.00 15.01
C THR A 393 5.76 -13.33 15.61
N ASN A 394 6.36 -14.18 14.77
CA ASN A 394 7.08 -15.38 15.18
C ASN A 394 8.40 -15.47 14.38
N ILE A 395 9.53 -15.33 15.07
CA ILE A 395 10.86 -15.45 14.49
C ILE A 395 11.37 -16.86 14.75
N ILE A 396 11.56 -17.62 13.66
CA ILE A 396 12.11 -18.97 13.68
C ILE A 396 13.56 -18.88 13.22
N PRO A 397 14.55 -18.93 14.15
CA PRO A 397 15.95 -18.98 13.78
C PRO A 397 16.26 -20.29 13.06
N CYS A 398 17.09 -20.20 12.03
CA CYS A 398 17.43 -21.28 11.12
C CYS A 398 18.93 -21.26 10.84
N SER A 399 19.45 -22.41 10.40
CA SER A 399 20.70 -22.51 9.65
C SER A 399 20.35 -22.69 8.17
N ILE A 400 21.18 -22.18 7.26
CA ILE A 400 21.06 -22.45 5.82
C ILE A 400 21.35 -23.92 5.47
N SER A 401 21.99 -24.64 6.39
CA SER A 401 22.43 -26.03 6.23
C SER A 401 21.86 -26.91 7.34
N SER A 402 21.56 -28.16 7.00
CA SER A 402 21.26 -29.21 7.98
C SER A 402 22.50 -29.97 8.45
N ALA A 403 23.66 -29.67 7.86
CA ALA A 403 24.95 -30.26 8.17
C ALA A 403 25.89 -29.26 8.87
N ASP A 404 26.84 -29.80 9.63
CA ASP A 404 27.85 -29.00 10.33
C ASP A 404 29.07 -28.76 9.42
N GLY A 405 29.52 -27.50 9.35
CA GLY A 405 30.79 -27.12 8.72
C GLY A 405 30.79 -26.95 7.20
N TYR A 406 29.65 -27.16 6.52
CA TYR A 406 29.49 -26.86 5.10
C TYR A 406 28.02 -26.58 4.76
N ASN A 407 27.79 -25.95 3.61
CA ASN A 407 26.45 -25.66 3.11
C ASN A 407 25.95 -26.83 2.25
N ASN A 408 24.95 -27.54 2.75
CA ASN A 408 24.24 -28.57 1.99
C ASN A 408 22.92 -28.06 1.38
N TYR A 409 22.71 -26.73 1.38
CA TYR A 409 21.58 -26.05 0.76
C TYR A 409 20.21 -26.48 1.30
N GLN A 410 20.16 -26.89 2.57
CA GLN A 410 18.95 -27.38 3.21
C GLN A 410 18.62 -26.57 4.46
N PRO A 411 17.90 -25.44 4.31
CA PRO A 411 17.50 -24.60 5.42
C PRO A 411 16.80 -25.40 6.50
N THR A 412 17.24 -25.24 7.75
CA THR A 412 16.82 -26.08 8.88
C THR A 412 16.58 -25.21 10.11
N PRO A 413 15.39 -25.30 10.75
CA PRO A 413 15.15 -24.61 12.01
C PRO A 413 16.16 -25.00 13.08
N ALA A 414 16.80 -23.99 13.67
CA ALA A 414 17.72 -24.18 14.77
C ALA A 414 16.94 -24.60 16.03
N THR A 415 17.60 -25.32 16.94
CA THR A 415 17.01 -25.77 18.21
C THR A 415 17.96 -25.52 19.39
N GLY A 416 17.44 -25.56 20.61
CA GLY A 416 18.26 -25.47 21.83
C GLY A 416 19.12 -24.21 21.91
N ASP A 417 20.41 -24.42 22.19
CA ASP A 417 21.38 -23.34 22.38
C ASP A 417 21.64 -22.57 21.08
N GLU A 418 21.64 -23.23 19.92
CA GLU A 418 21.80 -22.57 18.62
C GLU A 418 20.63 -21.63 18.29
N ALA A 419 19.40 -22.07 18.54
CA ALA A 419 18.24 -21.19 18.39
C ALA A 419 18.33 -19.95 19.30
N THR A 420 18.85 -20.13 20.52
CA THR A 420 19.06 -19.03 21.47
C THR A 420 20.15 -18.09 20.98
N ARG A 421 21.28 -18.62 20.50
CA ARG A 421 22.41 -17.87 19.95
C ARG A 421 21.99 -16.99 18.77
N ILE A 422 21.25 -17.56 17.81
CA ILE A 422 20.77 -16.82 16.62
C ILE A 422 19.77 -15.73 17.02
N LYS A 423 18.85 -16.02 17.95
CA LYS A 423 17.94 -14.99 18.47
C LYS A 423 18.67 -13.85 19.17
N SER A 424 19.66 -14.16 20.00
CA SER A 424 20.51 -13.13 20.63
C SER A 424 21.28 -12.30 19.61
N LYS A 425 21.79 -12.92 18.53
CA LYS A 425 22.41 -12.20 17.40
C LYS A 425 21.41 -11.23 16.75
N ILE A 426 20.17 -11.64 16.51
CA ILE A 426 19.11 -10.76 15.96
C ILE A 426 18.80 -9.62 16.92
N ASP A 427 18.64 -9.90 18.23
CA ASP A 427 18.34 -8.90 19.24
C ASP A 427 19.47 -7.86 19.37
N GLU A 428 20.72 -8.30 19.34
CA GLU A 428 21.91 -7.43 19.36
C GLU A 428 21.96 -6.51 18.14
N ARG A 429 21.78 -7.06 16.94
CA ARG A 429 21.75 -6.29 15.68
C ARG A 429 20.56 -5.32 15.65
N SER A 430 19.42 -5.71 16.23
CA SER A 430 18.24 -4.84 16.37
C SER A 430 18.51 -3.66 17.33
N ALA A 431 19.23 -3.91 18.44
CA ALA A 431 19.59 -2.88 19.40
C ALA A 431 20.62 -1.87 18.86
N ALA A 432 21.38 -2.23 17.83
CA ALA A 432 22.33 -1.35 17.15
C ALA A 432 21.67 -0.30 16.24
N ILE A 433 20.39 -0.48 15.88
CA ILE A 433 19.66 0.43 14.98
C ILE A 433 19.34 1.74 15.73
N PRO A 434 19.78 2.91 15.23
CA PRO A 434 19.45 4.19 15.83
C PRO A 434 17.94 4.44 15.81
N THR A 435 17.39 4.90 16.95
CA THR A 435 15.98 5.28 17.02
C THR A 435 15.68 6.41 16.03
N ALA A 436 14.52 6.36 15.38
CA ALA A 436 14.14 7.34 14.36
C ALA A 436 14.27 8.81 14.82
N ASP A 437 14.02 9.10 16.11
CA ASP A 437 14.16 10.44 16.70
C ASP A 437 15.63 10.92 16.82
N SER A 438 16.61 10.02 16.80
CA SER A 438 18.03 10.36 16.93
C SER A 438 18.66 10.82 15.61
N THR A 439 18.16 10.34 14.47
CA THR A 439 18.69 10.66 13.13
C THR A 439 18.35 12.07 12.67
N ALA A 440 17.23 12.64 13.13
CA ALA A 440 16.82 14.01 12.84
C ALA A 440 17.74 15.10 13.43
N LYS A 441 18.66 14.74 14.35
CA LYS A 441 19.64 15.67 14.93
C LYS A 441 21.00 15.69 14.22
N SER A 442 21.29 14.73 13.34
CA SER A 442 22.62 14.58 12.75
C SER A 442 22.77 15.19 11.35
N SER A 443 21.68 15.53 10.65
CA SER A 443 21.73 16.07 9.29
C SER A 443 21.90 17.61 9.22
N GLY A 444 22.34 18.23 10.31
CA GLY A 444 22.37 19.69 10.45
C GLY A 444 23.71 20.25 10.91
N ASP A 445 24.84 19.79 10.39
CA ASP A 445 26.10 20.55 10.49
C ASP A 445 27.09 20.18 9.37
N THR A 446 26.99 20.84 8.23
CA THR A 446 28.09 20.96 7.27
C THR A 446 28.57 22.41 7.29
N GLY A 447 29.25 22.78 8.37
CA GLY A 447 29.97 24.04 8.52
C GLY A 447 31.45 23.91 8.14
N SER A 448 31.76 24.35 6.92
CA SER A 448 33.02 24.92 6.43
C SER A 448 34.33 24.57 7.16
N SER A 449 35.19 23.82 6.49
CA SER A 449 36.62 23.73 6.81
C SER A 449 37.34 25.03 6.41
N ASP A 450 38.12 25.58 7.33
CA ASP A 450 39.23 26.47 7.02
C ASP A 450 40.44 26.07 7.89
N THR A 451 41.58 25.92 7.19
CA THR A 451 42.97 25.74 7.67
C THR A 451 43.32 26.68 8.84
N VAL A 452 44.28 26.40 9.76
CA VAL A 452 45.75 26.32 9.57
C VAL A 452 46.46 25.85 10.87
N SER A 453 47.62 25.19 10.68
CA SER A 453 48.88 25.24 11.46
C SER A 453 49.01 24.75 12.92
N ALA A 454 49.76 23.64 13.05
CA ALA A 454 51.07 23.44 13.70
C ALA A 454 51.44 24.05 15.07
N ASP A 455 52.22 23.22 15.79
CA ASP A 455 53.07 23.46 16.97
C ASP A 455 52.36 23.46 18.35
N ASP A 456 52.67 22.50 19.23
CA ASP A 456 53.78 22.65 20.18
C ASP A 456 53.98 21.38 21.03
N ALA A 457 55.21 21.22 21.52
CA ALA A 457 55.73 20.09 22.25
C ALA A 457 55.54 20.18 23.78
N SER A 458 55.90 19.07 24.43
CA SER A 458 56.37 18.93 25.83
C SER A 458 55.33 18.58 26.90
N GLY A 459 55.70 17.60 27.75
CA GLY A 459 54.99 17.31 28.99
C GLY A 459 55.22 15.92 29.59
N SER A 460 56.44 15.67 30.05
CA SER A 460 56.86 14.58 30.95
C SER A 460 55.91 14.30 32.13
N THR A 461 55.76 13.02 32.52
CA THR A 461 56.06 12.36 33.83
C THR A 461 55.24 11.07 33.93
N ASP A 462 55.86 9.88 33.94
CA ASP A 462 56.38 9.16 35.12
C ASP A 462 55.25 8.64 36.04
N THR A 463 55.00 7.33 36.05
CA THR A 463 55.25 6.46 37.22
C THR A 463 54.93 5.00 36.90
N SER A 464 55.89 4.15 37.24
CA SER A 464 55.86 2.70 37.45
C SER A 464 54.70 2.20 38.31
N ASP A 465 54.18 1.01 38.01
CA ASP A 465 54.07 -0.03 39.04
C ASP A 465 54.09 -1.43 38.40
N GLU A 466 54.96 -2.28 38.94
CA GLU A 466 55.04 -3.70 38.63
C GLU A 466 54.23 -4.48 39.66
N SER A 467 53.54 -5.54 39.24
CA SER A 467 53.47 -6.74 40.07
C SER A 467 53.21 -7.97 39.21
N GLU A 468 54.16 -8.88 39.30
CA GLU A 468 54.14 -10.24 38.81
C GLU A 468 53.07 -11.07 39.52
N SER A 469 52.49 -12.03 38.81
CA SER A 469 52.25 -13.36 39.40
C SER A 469 52.20 -14.42 38.30
N ASP A 470 53.19 -15.30 38.36
CA ASP A 470 53.27 -16.58 37.66
C ASP A 470 52.12 -17.50 38.06
N THR A 471 51.58 -18.24 37.09
CA THR A 471 51.26 -19.67 37.27
C THR A 471 51.35 -20.40 35.94
N ASP A 472 52.33 -21.29 35.86
CA ASP A 472 52.46 -22.37 34.90
C ASP A 472 51.25 -23.33 34.93
N SER A 473 50.82 -23.79 33.76
CA SER A 473 50.42 -25.19 33.59
C SER A 473 50.53 -25.60 32.13
N ASP A 474 51.55 -26.42 31.86
CA ASP A 474 51.71 -27.24 30.68
C ASP A 474 50.49 -28.17 30.46
N PHE A 475 49.93 -28.15 29.26
CA PHE A 475 49.29 -29.33 28.68
C PHE A 475 49.56 -29.35 27.18
N SER A 476 50.52 -30.20 26.78
CA SER A 476 50.77 -30.58 25.40
C SER A 476 49.75 -31.64 24.99
N ASP A 477 48.98 -31.37 23.94
CA ASP A 477 48.45 -32.44 23.09
C ASP A 477 48.69 -32.06 21.63
N GLU A 478 49.31 -33.01 20.92
CA GLU A 478 49.62 -32.92 19.51
C GLU A 478 48.34 -33.23 18.72
N SER A 479 47.94 -32.35 17.80
CA SER A 479 47.19 -32.80 16.63
C SER A 479 47.80 -32.23 15.37
N ASP A 480 47.94 -33.17 14.44
CA ASP A 480 48.35 -33.07 13.06
C ASP A 480 47.66 -31.96 12.27
N GLY A 481 48.47 -31.28 11.48
CA GLY A 481 48.02 -30.32 10.48
C GLY A 481 47.43 -31.03 9.27
N SER A 482 46.30 -30.50 8.82
CA SER A 482 46.01 -30.36 7.41
C SER A 482 45.39 -28.98 7.21
N ASP A 483 46.24 -28.04 6.81
CA ASP A 483 45.85 -26.72 6.33
C ASP A 483 44.96 -26.87 5.09
N TYR A 484 43.69 -26.47 5.21
CA TYR A 484 42.90 -25.99 4.09
C TYR A 484 42.42 -24.60 4.49
N ASP A 485 43.28 -23.64 4.22
CA ASP A 485 42.99 -22.21 4.22
C ASP A 485 42.41 -21.86 2.84
N THR A 486 41.09 -21.68 2.79
CA THR A 486 40.41 -20.95 1.73
C THR A 486 39.52 -19.92 2.41
N SER A 487 40.16 -18.90 2.97
CA SER A 487 39.57 -17.59 3.22
C SER A 487 39.35 -16.89 1.87
N GLU A 488 38.25 -17.23 1.19
CA GLU A 488 37.68 -16.33 0.18
C GLU A 488 36.68 -15.44 0.92
N ASP A 489 37.25 -14.43 1.57
CA ASP A 489 36.51 -13.26 2.05
C ASP A 489 35.90 -12.56 0.82
N TYR A 490 34.61 -12.20 0.92
CA TYR A 490 33.86 -11.47 -0.10
C TYR A 490 34.68 -10.27 -0.60
N ASP A 491 35.12 -10.33 -1.85
CA ASP A 491 35.72 -9.18 -2.54
C ASP A 491 34.58 -8.23 -2.91
N THR A 492 34.63 -7.01 -2.37
CA THR A 492 33.62 -5.93 -2.43
C THR A 492 33.45 -5.33 -3.83
N SER A 493 33.43 -6.17 -4.87
CA SER A 493 33.59 -5.77 -6.28
C SER A 493 32.29 -5.77 -7.09
N ASP A 494 31.16 -6.16 -6.51
CA ASP A 494 29.87 -6.17 -7.22
C ASP A 494 29.22 -4.76 -7.34
N GLU A 495 29.93 -3.68 -6.97
CA GLU A 495 29.55 -2.27 -7.19
C GLU A 495 30.02 -1.69 -8.55
N GLU A 496 29.90 -2.41 -9.66
CA GLU A 496 30.23 -1.86 -10.99
C GLU A 496 29.02 -1.14 -11.65
N ASP A 497 29.28 0.15 -11.89
CA ASP A 497 28.59 1.23 -12.61
C ASP A 497 27.62 0.83 -13.76
N TYR A 498 26.31 1.00 -13.53
CA TYR A 498 25.29 1.07 -14.59
C TYR A 498 24.84 2.51 -14.85
N SER A 499 25.67 3.29 -15.55
CA SER A 499 25.21 4.50 -16.25
C SER A 499 24.72 4.12 -17.66
N SER A 500 23.41 3.95 -17.83
CA SER A 500 22.78 3.93 -19.16
C SER A 500 22.32 5.33 -19.54
N ASP A 501 23.24 6.13 -20.09
CA ASP A 501 22.89 7.27 -20.95
C ASP A 501 22.52 6.74 -22.33
N GLU A 502 21.23 6.71 -22.69
CA GLU A 502 20.80 6.90 -24.08
C GLU A 502 19.37 7.48 -24.14
N GLU A 503 19.29 8.79 -23.91
CA GLU A 503 18.21 9.64 -24.39
C GLU A 503 18.27 9.72 -25.93
N ALA A 504 17.45 8.92 -26.62
CA ALA A 504 17.24 9.02 -28.06
C ALA A 504 15.88 9.67 -28.37
N ASP A 505 15.85 11.01 -28.30
CA ASP A 505 14.84 11.83 -28.98
C ASP A 505 15.51 12.58 -30.14
N PHE A 506 15.20 12.21 -31.40
CA PHE A 506 14.64 13.16 -32.37
C PHE A 506 14.34 12.60 -33.77
N SER A 507 13.18 13.07 -34.28
CA SER A 507 12.81 13.39 -35.67
C SER A 507 12.36 12.31 -36.65
N ASP A 508 11.03 12.22 -36.74
CA ASP A 508 10.23 12.43 -37.97
C ASP A 508 11.01 13.02 -39.16
N ASN A 509 11.10 12.25 -40.24
CA ASN A 509 11.31 12.83 -41.58
C ASN A 509 10.39 12.13 -42.58
N SER A 510 9.49 12.95 -43.10
CA SER A 510 8.66 12.74 -44.28
C SER A 510 9.48 12.95 -45.56
N ASP A 511 8.95 12.41 -46.66
CA ASP A 511 9.31 12.65 -48.07
C ASP A 511 10.57 11.97 -48.63
N GLU A 512 10.41 10.80 -49.29
CA GLU A 512 10.32 10.61 -50.77
C GLU A 512 10.19 9.13 -51.16
#